data_AF-A0A2C6A8R9-F1
#
_entry.id   AF-A0A2C6A8R9-F1
#
_cell.length_a   1.000
_cell.length_b   1.000
_cell.length_c   1.000
_cell.angle_alpha   90.00
_cell.angle_beta   90.00
_cell.angle_gamma   90.00
#
_symmetry.space_group_name_H-M   'P 1'
#
loop_
_entity.id
_entity.type
_entity.pdbx_description
1 polymer ?
#
loop_
_entity_poly.entity_id
_entity_poly.type
_entity_poly.pdbx_seq_one_letter_code
_entity_poly.pdbx_strand_id
1 'polypeptide(L)'
;MALLARLSPPRHVRTMASSAAAAAAARQFEFLVVVPDKPGTLAKRLQVRPIHFEAMKPKIESGSWKMGGALLKSVPADEDPSQLEFAGSTLVCVAASRDEVRRQLRDDVYAVEGVWDVEKAQIYPFKCAFRTAMS
;
A
#
# COMPACT_ATOMS: atom_id res chain seq x y z
N MET A 1 -33.76 46.81 52.47
CA MET A 1 -34.62 45.76 51.89
C MET A 1 -35.17 46.31 50.58
N ALA A 2 -34.88 45.86 49.37
CA ALA A 2 -34.16 44.71 48.86
C ALA A 2 -33.51 45.09 47.50
N LEU A 3 -32.34 44.50 47.24
CA LEU A 3 -31.48 44.64 46.07
C LEU A 3 -32.08 43.83 44.89
N LEU A 4 -32.50 44.49 43.81
CA LEU A 4 -32.86 43.80 42.56
C LEU A 4 -31.59 43.51 41.74
N ALA A 5 -31.08 42.29 41.89
CA ALA A 5 -30.01 41.76 41.06
C ALA A 5 -30.53 41.51 39.63
N ARG A 6 -29.88 42.12 38.64
CA ARG A 6 -30.08 41.82 37.22
C ARG A 6 -29.44 40.46 36.91
N LEU A 7 -30.24 39.47 36.52
CA LEU A 7 -29.75 38.18 36.05
C LEU A 7 -29.28 38.31 34.59
N SER A 8 -27.99 38.04 34.34
CA SER A 8 -27.45 37.88 32.98
C SER A 8 -27.92 36.56 32.36
N PRO A 9 -28.16 36.48 31.04
CA PRO A 9 -28.54 35.23 30.39
C PRO A 9 -27.38 34.21 30.40
N PRO A 10 -27.68 32.91 30.38
CA PRO A 10 -26.65 31.88 30.38
C PRO A 10 -25.85 31.96 29.07
N ARG A 11 -24.52 32.14 29.19
CA ARG A 11 -23.59 31.90 28.09
C ARG A 11 -23.76 30.45 27.65
N HIS A 12 -24.22 30.23 26.42
CA HIS A 12 -24.12 28.92 25.79
C HIS A 12 -22.65 28.56 25.63
N VAL A 13 -22.12 27.79 26.57
CA VAL A 13 -20.86 27.08 26.39
C VAL A 13 -21.15 26.00 25.34
N ARG A 14 -20.76 26.25 24.09
CA ARG A 14 -20.70 25.21 23.07
C ARG A 14 -19.53 24.28 23.42
N THR A 15 -19.82 23.27 24.24
CA THR A 15 -18.92 22.16 24.53
C THR A 15 -18.93 21.18 23.35
N MET A 16 -17.75 21.07 22.72
CA MET A 16 -17.14 19.91 22.06
C MET A 16 -17.96 19.06 21.07
N ALA A 17 -17.48 19.01 19.84
CA ALA A 17 -17.16 17.72 19.21
C ALA A 17 -15.83 17.89 18.48
N SER A 18 -14.79 17.27 19.02
CA SER A 18 -13.50 17.10 18.36
C SER A 18 -13.72 16.62 16.94
N SER A 19 -13.09 17.26 15.96
CA SER A 19 -13.01 16.85 14.55
C SER A 19 -12.38 15.45 14.32
N ALA A 20 -12.20 14.68 15.38
CA ALA A 20 -11.57 13.36 15.39
C ALA A 20 -12.57 12.19 15.22
N ALA A 21 -13.88 12.43 15.15
CA ALA A 21 -14.89 11.36 15.15
C ALA A 21 -15.52 11.02 13.77
N ALA A 22 -14.98 11.51 12.65
CA ALA A 22 -15.50 11.14 11.32
C ALA A 22 -14.48 11.25 10.18
N ALA A 23 -13.29 10.67 10.34
CA ALA A 23 -12.73 9.96 9.19
C ALA A 23 -13.39 8.58 9.22
N ALA A 24 -14.62 8.46 8.70
CA ALA A 24 -15.19 7.14 8.42
C ALA A 24 -14.10 6.34 7.70
N ALA A 25 -13.72 5.17 8.23
CA ALA A 25 -12.64 4.37 7.67
C ALA A 25 -12.86 4.28 6.15
N ALA A 26 -11.96 4.89 5.39
CA ALA A 26 -12.16 5.07 3.96
C ALA A 26 -12.37 3.69 3.33
N ARG A 27 -13.41 3.58 2.49
CA ARG A 27 -13.77 2.31 1.86
C ARG A 27 -12.56 1.73 1.14
N GLN A 28 -12.26 0.48 1.42
CA GLN A 28 -11.11 -0.23 0.90
C GLN A 28 -11.47 -1.02 -0.37
N PHE A 29 -10.56 -1.06 -1.32
CA PHE A 29 -10.71 -1.74 -2.61
C PHE A 29 -9.44 -2.52 -2.93
N GLU A 30 -9.56 -3.60 -3.71
CA GLU A 30 -8.40 -4.27 -4.28
C GLU A 30 -7.90 -3.51 -5.52
N PHE A 31 -6.58 -3.46 -5.67
CA PHE A 31 -5.89 -2.90 -6.83
C PHE A 31 -4.90 -3.90 -7.38
N LEU A 32 -4.96 -4.18 -8.68
CA LEU A 32 -3.90 -4.85 -9.42
C LEU A 32 -2.84 -3.82 -9.77
N VAL A 33 -1.60 -4.13 -9.42
CA VAL A 33 -0.45 -3.26 -9.60
C VAL A 33 0.59 -3.99 -10.43
N VAL A 34 1.08 -3.32 -11.47
CA VAL A 34 2.29 -3.71 -12.20
C VAL A 34 3.31 -2.60 -12.00
N VAL A 35 4.41 -2.90 -11.32
CA VAL A 35 5.49 -1.94 -11.04
C VAL A 35 6.77 -2.40 -11.75
N PRO A 36 7.27 -1.63 -12.72
CA PRO A 36 8.48 -1.99 -13.44
C PRO A 36 9.73 -1.77 -12.58
N ASP A 37 10.76 -2.58 -12.79
CA ASP A 37 12.11 -2.29 -12.29
C ASP A 37 12.76 -1.19 -13.16
N LYS A 38 13.57 -0.33 -12.56
CA LYS A 38 14.44 0.59 -13.29
C LYS A 38 15.55 -0.19 -14.02
N PRO A 39 16.05 0.31 -15.16
CA PRO A 39 17.17 -0.30 -15.87
C PRO A 39 18.42 -0.46 -15.00
N GLY A 40 19.14 -1.58 -15.14
CA GLY A 40 20.42 -1.80 -14.47
C GLY A 40 20.35 -2.11 -12.97
N THR A 41 19.17 -2.44 -12.43
CA THR A 41 18.99 -2.63 -10.99
C THR A 41 19.01 -4.09 -10.51
N LEU A 42 19.32 -5.06 -11.38
CA LEU A 42 19.31 -6.49 -11.06
C LEU A 42 20.13 -6.82 -9.80
N ALA A 43 21.37 -6.35 -9.73
CA ALA A 43 22.26 -6.62 -8.59
C ALA A 43 21.65 -6.09 -7.28
N LYS A 44 21.10 -4.87 -7.30
CA LYS A 44 20.45 -4.28 -6.13
C LYS A 44 19.18 -5.04 -5.74
N ARG A 45 18.37 -5.44 -6.73
CA ARG A 45 17.17 -6.26 -6.52
C ARG A 45 17.51 -7.55 -5.79
N LEU A 46 18.52 -8.29 -6.27
CA LEU A 46 18.95 -9.53 -5.63
C LEU A 46 19.49 -9.29 -4.22
N GLN A 47 20.28 -8.23 -4.03
CA GLN A 47 20.83 -7.85 -2.72
C GLN A 47 19.73 -7.62 -1.67
N VAL A 48 18.65 -6.92 -2.04
CA VAL A 48 17.61 -6.49 -1.06
C VAL A 48 16.36 -7.37 -1.08
N ARG A 49 16.30 -8.37 -1.98
CA ARG A 49 15.19 -9.31 -2.10
C ARG A 49 14.85 -9.99 -0.76
N PRO A 50 15.78 -10.51 0.04
CA PRO A 50 15.42 -11.10 1.34
C PRO A 50 14.70 -10.11 2.27
N ILE A 51 15.11 -8.83 2.26
CA ILE A 51 14.49 -7.77 3.07
C ILE A 51 13.06 -7.48 2.57
N HIS A 52 12.86 -7.47 1.25
CA HIS A 52 11.53 -7.32 0.65
C HIS A 52 10.60 -8.45 1.09
N PHE A 53 11.06 -9.70 1.05
CA PHE A 53 10.30 -10.87 1.49
C PHE A 53 9.94 -10.84 2.99
N GLU A 54 10.84 -10.37 3.86
CA GLU A 54 10.53 -10.19 5.27
C GLU A 54 9.49 -9.07 5.48
N ALA A 55 9.64 -7.94 4.80
CA ALA A 55 8.74 -6.79 4.93
C ALA A 55 7.31 -7.05 4.41
N MET A 56 7.13 -7.99 3.47
CA MET A 56 5.81 -8.35 2.95
C MET A 56 5.03 -9.32 3.86
N LYS A 57 5.69 -10.11 4.72
CA LYS A 57 5.00 -11.06 5.64
C LYS A 57 3.83 -10.44 6.41
N PRO A 58 3.99 -9.35 7.17
CA PRO A 58 2.86 -8.75 7.89
C PRO A 58 1.77 -8.19 6.95
N LYS A 59 2.13 -7.77 5.73
CA LYS A 59 1.16 -7.31 4.72
C LYS A 59 0.31 -8.46 4.19
N ILE A 60 0.90 -9.64 4.04
CA ILE A 60 0.21 -10.88 3.64
C ILE A 60 -0.69 -11.37 4.78
N GLU A 61 -0.15 -11.46 6.00
CA GLU A 61 -0.86 -11.94 7.19
C GLU A 61 -2.08 -11.07 7.52
N SER A 62 -1.94 -9.74 7.44
CA SER A 62 -3.08 -8.82 7.60
C SER A 62 -4.08 -8.86 6.44
N GLY A 63 -3.74 -9.52 5.34
CA GLY A 63 -4.52 -9.53 4.11
C GLY A 63 -4.54 -8.19 3.37
N SER A 64 -3.61 -7.28 3.69
CA SER A 64 -3.42 -6.02 2.96
C SER A 64 -2.83 -6.29 1.57
N TRP A 65 -1.97 -7.29 1.45
CA TRP A 65 -1.48 -7.82 0.18
C TRP A 65 -2.07 -9.21 -0.02
N LYS A 66 -2.71 -9.42 -1.17
CA LYS A 66 -3.51 -10.61 -1.45
C LYS A 66 -2.87 -11.56 -2.47
N MET A 67 -1.93 -11.08 -3.26
CA MET A 67 -1.15 -11.82 -4.27
C MET A 67 0.08 -10.99 -4.59
N GLY A 68 1.23 -11.62 -4.88
CA GLY A 68 2.42 -10.93 -5.35
C GLY A 68 3.38 -11.86 -6.07
N GLY A 69 4.22 -11.30 -6.95
CA GLY A 69 5.23 -12.06 -7.68
C GLY A 69 6.14 -11.18 -8.53
N ALA A 70 7.22 -11.78 -9.03
CA ALA A 70 8.09 -11.14 -10.01
C ALA A 70 7.39 -11.11 -11.38
N LEU A 71 7.49 -9.99 -12.08
CA LEU A 71 7.19 -9.93 -13.51
C LEU A 71 8.48 -10.24 -14.27
N LEU A 72 8.44 -11.22 -15.16
CA LEU A 72 9.59 -11.65 -15.96
C LEU A 72 9.43 -11.22 -17.42
N LYS A 73 10.54 -10.94 -18.09
CA LYS A 73 10.58 -10.60 -19.52
C LYS A 73 10.40 -11.82 -20.41
N SER A 74 10.78 -12.99 -19.90
CA SER A 74 10.78 -14.27 -20.59
C SER A 74 10.30 -15.36 -19.64
N VAL A 75 9.89 -16.50 -20.20
CA VAL A 75 9.58 -17.70 -19.40
C VAL A 75 10.90 -18.22 -18.83
N PRO A 76 11.01 -18.40 -17.50
CA PRO A 76 12.26 -18.83 -16.90
C PRO A 76 12.55 -20.29 -17.23
N ALA A 77 13.82 -20.62 -17.41
CA ALA A 77 14.28 -22.00 -17.61
C ALA A 77 14.31 -22.79 -16.29
N ASP A 78 14.58 -22.09 -15.18
CA ASP A 78 14.61 -22.61 -13.81
C ASP A 78 14.25 -21.50 -12.80
N GLU A 79 14.24 -21.84 -11.51
CA GLU A 79 13.82 -20.95 -10.43
C GLU A 79 14.98 -20.17 -9.76
N ASP A 80 16.22 -20.25 -10.28
CA ASP A 80 17.34 -19.47 -9.72
C ASP A 80 17.11 -17.97 -9.95
N PRO A 81 16.92 -17.17 -8.87
CA PRO A 81 16.65 -15.74 -9.00
C PRO A 81 17.73 -14.97 -9.74
N SER A 82 18.97 -15.47 -9.77
CA SER A 82 20.09 -14.82 -10.48
C SER A 82 20.00 -14.97 -12.00
N GLN A 83 19.25 -15.95 -12.50
CA GLN A 83 19.04 -16.21 -13.92
C GLN A 83 17.72 -15.64 -14.46
N LEU A 84 16.86 -15.13 -13.57
CA LEU A 84 15.56 -14.56 -13.94
C LEU A 84 15.71 -13.16 -14.58
N GLU A 85 15.09 -12.99 -15.74
CA GLU A 85 15.03 -11.69 -16.43
C GLU A 85 13.87 -10.84 -15.88
N PHE A 86 14.11 -10.10 -14.79
CA PHE A 86 13.07 -9.27 -14.20
C PHE A 86 12.67 -8.08 -15.09
N ALA A 87 11.36 -7.94 -15.30
CA ALA A 87 10.72 -6.74 -15.81
C ALA A 87 10.18 -5.84 -14.67
N GLY A 88 9.96 -6.41 -13.48
CA GLY A 88 9.37 -5.73 -12.35
C GLY A 88 8.74 -6.68 -11.35
N SER A 89 7.66 -6.20 -10.73
CA SER A 89 6.81 -6.97 -9.83
C SER A 89 5.34 -6.72 -10.12
N THR A 90 4.51 -7.67 -9.73
CA THR A 90 3.05 -7.53 -9.70
C THR A 90 2.54 -7.84 -8.30
N LEU A 91 1.46 -7.16 -7.90
CA LEU A 91 0.74 -7.47 -6.67
C LEU A 91 -0.73 -7.08 -6.77
N VAL A 92 -1.55 -7.74 -5.96
CA VAL A 92 -2.88 -7.25 -5.61
C VAL A 92 -2.85 -6.77 -4.16
N CYS A 93 -3.10 -5.48 -3.95
CA CYS A 93 -3.12 -4.86 -2.63
C CYS A 93 -4.46 -4.17 -2.33
N VAL A 94 -4.72 -3.95 -1.05
CA VAL A 94 -5.91 -3.26 -0.54
C VAL A 94 -5.54 -1.82 -0.21
N ALA A 95 -6.34 -0.87 -0.71
CA ALA A 95 -6.17 0.56 -0.45
C ALA A 95 -7.49 1.33 -0.65
N ALA A 96 -7.60 2.54 -0.12
CA ALA A 96 -8.73 3.43 -0.37
C ALA A 96 -8.57 4.22 -1.69
N SER A 97 -7.36 4.33 -2.24
CA SER A 97 -7.08 5.11 -3.44
C SER A 97 -5.79 4.67 -4.14
N ARG A 98 -5.61 5.07 -5.40
CA ARG A 98 -4.35 4.87 -6.14
C ARG A 98 -3.16 5.56 -5.47
N ASP A 99 -3.38 6.70 -4.81
CA ASP A 99 -2.29 7.42 -4.14
C ASP A 99 -1.82 6.70 -2.88
N GLU A 100 -2.73 6.03 -2.18
CA GLU A 100 -2.37 5.14 -1.09
C GLU A 100 -1.60 3.91 -1.59
N VAL A 101 -1.99 3.33 -2.73
CA VAL A 101 -1.17 2.29 -3.38
C VAL A 101 0.25 2.81 -3.66
N ARG A 102 0.39 4.00 -4.26
CA ARG A 102 1.72 4.59 -4.51
C ARG A 102 2.53 4.83 -3.24
N ARG A 103 1.89 5.21 -2.13
CA ARG A 103 2.56 5.31 -0.83
C ARG A 103 3.04 3.93 -0.37
N GLN A 104 2.18 2.91 -0.37
CA GLN A 104 2.57 1.54 -0.02
C GLN A 104 3.75 1.01 -0.86
N LEU A 105 3.80 1.36 -2.16
CA LEU A 105 4.92 1.01 -3.04
C LEU A 105 6.20 1.74 -2.67
N ARG A 106 6.13 3.05 -2.38
CA ARG A 106 7.30 3.86 -1.98
C ARG A 106 7.90 3.43 -0.65
N ASP A 107 7.08 2.88 0.24
CA ASP A 107 7.53 2.36 1.54
C ASP A 107 8.21 0.97 1.42
N ASP A 108 8.15 0.32 0.25
CA ASP A 108 8.81 -0.95 0.01
C ASP A 108 10.32 -0.76 -0.22
N VAL A 109 11.14 -1.68 0.30
CA VAL A 109 12.60 -1.64 0.14
C VAL A 109 13.03 -1.60 -1.33
N TYR A 110 12.28 -2.23 -2.25
CA TYR A 110 12.58 -2.11 -3.67
C TYR A 110 12.41 -0.68 -4.20
N ALA A 111 11.46 0.10 -3.70
CA ALA A 111 11.36 1.51 -4.08
C ALA A 111 12.42 2.36 -3.38
N VAL A 112 12.61 2.16 -2.07
CA VAL A 112 13.59 2.89 -1.24
C VAL A 112 15.01 2.74 -1.80
N GLU A 113 15.37 1.53 -2.22
CA GLU A 113 16.70 1.21 -2.76
C GLU A 113 16.81 1.47 -4.28
N GLY A 114 15.79 2.08 -4.88
CA GLY A 114 15.82 2.52 -6.27
C GLY A 114 15.65 1.40 -7.30
N VAL A 115 15.19 0.22 -6.91
CA VAL A 115 14.85 -0.88 -7.83
C VAL A 115 13.56 -0.58 -8.58
N TRP A 116 12.46 -0.31 -7.88
CA TRP A 116 11.16 -0.04 -8.52
C TRP A 116 11.07 1.38 -9.09
N ASP A 117 10.48 1.50 -10.29
CA ASP A 117 10.07 2.76 -10.91
C ASP A 117 8.59 3.03 -10.58
N VAL A 118 8.33 3.50 -9.35
CA VAL A 118 6.95 3.73 -8.85
C VAL A 118 6.18 4.75 -9.68
N GLU A 119 6.87 5.71 -10.30
CA GLU A 119 6.25 6.71 -11.18
C GLU A 119 5.66 6.09 -12.45
N LYS A 120 6.23 4.96 -12.90
CA LYS A 120 5.71 4.18 -14.03
C LYS A 120 4.82 3.01 -13.61
N ALA A 121 4.46 2.91 -12.33
CA ALA A 121 3.56 1.86 -11.86
C ALA A 121 2.16 2.01 -12.49
N GLN A 122 1.66 0.90 -13.03
CA GLN A 122 0.30 0.79 -13.54
C GLN A 122 -0.61 0.29 -12.41
N ILE A 123 -1.67 1.03 -12.10
CA ILE A 123 -2.52 0.78 -10.92
C ILE A 123 -4.00 0.75 -11.34
N TYR A 124 -4.60 -0.44 -11.28
CA TYR A 124 -5.96 -0.72 -11.74
C TYR A 124 -6.85 -1.15 -10.57
N PRO A 125 -8.02 -0.53 -10.34
CA PRO A 125 -9.05 -1.09 -9.47
C PRO A 125 -9.39 -2.49 -9.96
N PHE A 126 -9.38 -3.46 -9.05
CA PHE A 126 -9.46 -4.86 -9.39
C PHE A 126 -10.60 -5.54 -8.63
N LYS A 127 -11.40 -6.33 -9.34
CA LYS A 127 -12.44 -7.17 -8.76
C LYS A 127 -12.10 -8.62 -9.05
N CYS A 128 -11.48 -9.26 -8.07
CA CYS A 128 -11.05 -10.64 -8.16
C CYS A 128 -12.26 -11.58 -8.28
N ALA A 129 -12.30 -12.39 -9.36
CA ALA A 129 -13.35 -13.40 -9.54
C ALA A 129 -13.03 -14.69 -8.75
N PHE A 130 -11.76 -15.10 -8.74
CA PHE A 130 -11.28 -16.26 -7.98
C PHE A 130 -9.80 -16.05 -7.62
N ARG A 131 -9.39 -16.61 -6.49
CA ARG A 131 -8.01 -16.71 -6.05
C ARG A 131 -7.86 -18.03 -5.30
N THR A 132 -6.91 -18.86 -5.71
CA THR A 132 -6.61 -20.12 -5.05
C THR A 132 -5.40 -19.96 -4.13
N ALA A 133 -5.29 -20.80 -3.09
CA ALA A 133 -4.05 -20.89 -2.33
C ALA A 133 -2.91 -21.35 -3.25
N MET A 134 -1.68 -20.93 -2.95
CA MET A 134 -0.52 -21.51 -3.61
C MET A 134 -0.43 -22.99 -3.23
N SER A 135 -0.28 -23.85 -4.24
CA SER A 135 -0.08 -25.30 -4.10
C SER A 135 1.33 -25.62 -3.66
#